data_AF-A0A0E0BLH6-F1
#
_entry.id   AF-A0A0E0BLH6-F1
#
_cell.length_a   1.000
_cell.length_b   1.000
_cell.length_c   1.000
_cell.angle_alpha   90.00
_cell.angle_beta   90.00
_cell.angle_gamma   90.00
#
_symmetry.space_group_name_H-M   'P 1'
#
loop_
_entity.id
_entity.type
_entity.pdbx_description
1 polymer ?
#
loop_
_entity_poly.entity_id
_entity_poly.type
_entity_poly.pdbx_seq_one_letter_code
_entity_poly.pdbx_strand_id
1 'polypeptide(L)'
;MSIEGFAELTRKCPLLEDIVLSGGGHRRPPLPLLALAVAELRHLRRLTLQGIGVSNDELTAIVYGCPRLELLDVCSCWDLCVDDDAQLLAKCARIRTLKLPPSEEDDYYYYYN
;
A
#
# COMPACT_ATOMS: atom_id res chain seq x y z
N MET A 1 -0.77 -16.29 4.75
CA MET A 1 -1.09 -15.78 6.10
C MET A 1 -2.60 -15.62 6.18
N SER A 2 -3.27 -16.16 7.20
CA SER A 2 -4.70 -15.90 7.43
C SER A 2 -4.88 -14.46 7.95
N ILE A 3 -6.04 -13.86 7.69
CA ILE A 3 -6.38 -12.50 8.15
C ILE A 3 -6.28 -12.40 9.67
N GLU A 4 -6.73 -13.42 10.39
CA GLU A 4 -6.61 -13.53 11.85
C GLU A 4 -5.17 -13.50 12.33
N GLY A 5 -4.26 -14.20 11.63
CA GLY A 5 -2.84 -14.22 11.97
C GLY A 5 -2.18 -12.84 11.84
N PHE A 6 -2.62 -12.05 10.86
CA PHE A 6 -2.13 -10.68 10.68
C PHE A 6 -2.69 -9.73 11.76
N ALA A 7 -3.99 -9.81 12.06
CA ALA A 7 -4.61 -8.99 13.11
C ALA A 7 -3.99 -9.27 14.51
N GLU A 8 -3.67 -10.53 14.80
CA GLU A 8 -2.99 -10.86 16.06
C GLU A 8 -1.53 -10.36 16.08
N LEU A 9 -0.86 -10.32 14.93
CA LEU A 9 0.48 -9.73 14.80
C LEU A 9 0.44 -8.22 15.08
N THR A 10 -0.49 -7.49 14.47
CA THR A 10 -0.59 -6.04 14.68
C THR A 10 -0.92 -5.71 16.14
N ARG A 11 -1.71 -6.54 16.80
CA ARG A 11 -2.00 -6.43 18.24
C ARG A 11 -0.78 -6.71 19.13
N LYS A 12 0.03 -7.72 18.79
CA LYS A 12 1.22 -8.09 19.59
C LYS A 12 2.43 -7.22 19.33
N CYS A 13 2.51 -6.57 18.17
CA CYS A 13 3.66 -5.80 17.73
C CYS A 13 3.29 -4.36 17.36
N PRO A 14 2.82 -3.52 18.31
CA PRO A 14 2.39 -2.15 18.01
C PRO A 14 3.54 -1.20 17.61
N LEU A 15 4.79 -1.58 17.90
CA LEU A 15 6.00 -0.81 17.59
C LEU A 15 6.63 -1.17 16.24
N LEU A 16 5.94 -1.97 15.44
CA LEU A 16 6.50 -2.47 14.19
C LEU A 16 6.66 -1.31 13.19
N GLU A 17 7.90 -1.08 12.76
CA GLU A 17 8.25 0.05 11.88
C GLU A 17 8.25 -0.34 10.40
N ASP A 18 8.50 -1.62 10.08
CA ASP A 18 8.70 -2.08 8.71
C ASP A 18 7.84 -3.30 8.40
N ILE A 19 6.98 -3.20 7.38
CA ILE A 19 6.15 -4.30 6.87
C ILE A 19 6.39 -4.51 5.38
N VAL A 20 6.57 -5.78 5.01
CA VAL A 20 6.47 -6.25 3.64
C VAL A 20 5.34 -7.28 3.56
N LEU A 21 4.38 -7.03 2.69
CA LEU A 21 3.27 -7.93 2.40
C LEU A 21 3.28 -8.30 0.93
N SER A 22 3.38 -9.59 0.65
CA SER A 22 3.37 -10.12 -0.71
C SER A 22 2.15 -11.02 -0.92
N GLY A 23 1.42 -10.76 -1.99
CA GLY A 23 0.30 -11.56 -2.48
C GLY A 23 0.74 -12.59 -3.52
N GLY A 24 0.00 -13.68 -3.64
CA GLY A 24 0.32 -14.82 -4.50
C GLY A 24 -0.13 -14.69 -5.97
N GLY A 25 -0.09 -13.49 -6.56
CA GLY A 25 -0.40 -13.31 -7.99
C GLY A 25 -1.89 -13.21 -8.35
N HIS A 26 -2.11 -12.89 -9.64
CA HIS A 26 -3.18 -12.11 -10.26
C HIS A 26 -4.61 -12.22 -9.68
N ARG A 27 -5.18 -11.03 -9.41
CA ARG A 27 -6.61 -10.79 -9.10
C ARG A 27 -7.11 -11.34 -7.78
N ARG A 28 -6.38 -11.08 -6.68
CA ARG A 28 -7.02 -11.14 -5.37
C ARG A 28 -7.85 -9.88 -5.15
N PRO A 29 -9.11 -10.01 -4.71
CA PRO A 29 -9.90 -8.85 -4.35
C PRO A 29 -9.18 -8.08 -3.24
N PRO A 30 -9.39 -6.75 -3.18
CA PRO A 30 -8.99 -5.94 -2.03
C PRO A 30 -9.34 -6.65 -0.73
N LEU A 31 -8.44 -6.59 0.25
CA LEU A 31 -8.70 -7.11 1.59
C LEU A 31 -8.84 -5.91 2.54
N PRO A 32 -10.06 -5.34 2.70
CA PRO A 32 -10.28 -4.16 3.54
C PRO A 32 -9.77 -4.34 4.97
N LEU A 33 -9.87 -5.57 5.49
CA LEU A 33 -9.40 -5.93 6.82
C LEU A 33 -7.87 -5.81 6.97
N LEU A 34 -7.11 -6.06 5.89
CA LEU A 34 -5.67 -5.91 5.90
C LEU A 34 -5.29 -4.43 6.01
N ALA A 35 -5.92 -3.58 5.20
CA ALA A 35 -5.67 -2.14 5.22
C ALA A 35 -5.99 -1.52 6.58
N LEU A 36 -7.13 -1.89 7.18
CA LEU A 36 -7.50 -1.47 8.53
C LEU A 36 -6.48 -1.93 9.57
N ALA A 37 -6.05 -3.18 9.54
CA ALA A 37 -5.07 -3.69 10.49
C ALA A 37 -3.70 -2.98 10.35
N VAL A 38 -3.27 -2.65 9.14
CA VAL A 38 -2.06 -1.86 8.90
C VAL A 38 -2.22 -0.42 9.40
N ALA A 39 -3.38 0.20 9.19
CA ALA A 39 -3.67 1.57 9.62
C ALA A 39 -3.58 1.76 11.15
N GLU A 40 -3.76 0.70 11.94
CA GLU A 40 -3.59 0.72 13.39
C GLU A 40 -2.10 0.79 13.83
N LEU A 41 -1.15 0.51 12.94
CA LEU A 41 0.29 0.53 13.24
C LEU A 41 0.84 1.97 13.21
N ARG A 42 0.59 2.72 14.28
CA ARG A 42 0.99 4.14 14.40
C ARG A 42 2.49 4.40 14.28
N HIS A 43 3.32 3.39 14.56
CA HIS A 43 4.78 3.47 14.48
C HIS A 43 5.35 3.05 13.13
N LEU A 44 4.52 2.59 12.20
CA LEU A 44 4.95 2.15 10.89
C LEU A 44 5.63 3.29 10.11
N ARG A 45 6.83 3.00 9.62
CA ARG A 45 7.68 3.88 8.82
C ARG A 45 7.81 3.39 7.39
N ARG A 46 7.80 2.08 7.16
CA ARG A 46 8.01 1.51 5.82
C ARG A 46 6.95 0.45 5.54
N LEU A 47 6.23 0.63 4.45
CA LEU A 47 5.25 -0.32 3.94
C LEU A 47 5.59 -0.66 2.50
N THR A 48 5.66 -1.96 2.22
CA THR A 48 5.79 -2.49 0.87
C THR A 48 4.68 -3.51 0.61
N LEU A 49 3.87 -3.27 -0.40
CA LEU A 49 2.82 -4.17 -0.88
C LEU A 49 3.21 -4.69 -2.27
N GLN A 50 3.26 -6.01 -2.43
CA GLN A 50 3.67 -6.65 -3.68
C GLN A 50 2.60 -7.62 -4.17
N GLY A 51 2.02 -7.38 -5.35
CA GLY A 51 1.03 -8.29 -5.93
C GLY A 51 -0.23 -8.46 -5.07
N ILE A 52 -0.59 -7.42 -4.31
CA ILE A 52 -1.81 -7.34 -3.50
C ILE A 52 -2.75 -6.34 -4.17
N GLY A 53 -4.00 -6.74 -4.38
CA GLY A 53 -5.05 -5.81 -4.79
C GLY A 53 -5.33 -4.84 -3.64
N VAL A 54 -5.18 -3.54 -3.90
CA VAL A 54 -5.44 -2.47 -2.93
C VAL A 54 -6.17 -1.34 -3.64
N SER A 55 -7.19 -0.75 -3.02
CA SER A 55 -7.90 0.41 -3.56
C SER A 55 -7.32 1.74 -3.04
N ASN A 56 -7.68 2.85 -3.70
CA ASN A 56 -7.33 4.19 -3.22
C ASN A 56 -7.89 4.49 -1.81
N ASP A 57 -9.10 4.00 -1.51
CA ASP A 57 -9.70 4.14 -0.18
C ASP A 57 -8.90 3.41 0.90
N GLU A 58 -8.46 2.18 0.60
CA GLU A 58 -7.62 1.38 1.50
C GLU A 58 -6.26 2.03 1.73
N LEU A 59 -5.62 2.53 0.66
CA LEU A 59 -4.38 3.28 0.76
C LEU A 59 -4.55 4.57 1.55
N THR A 60 -5.65 5.28 1.34
CA THR A 60 -6.00 6.47 2.12
C THR A 60 -6.11 6.12 3.61
N ALA A 61 -6.84 5.05 3.96
CA ALA A 61 -6.96 4.60 5.33
C ALA A 61 -5.59 4.31 5.98
N ILE A 62 -4.69 3.62 5.25
CA ILE A 62 -3.33 3.33 5.70
C ILE A 62 -2.54 4.62 5.92
N VAL A 63 -2.52 5.53 4.94
CA VAL A 63 -1.78 6.79 5.03
C VAL A 63 -2.33 7.64 6.18
N TYR A 64 -3.63 7.69 6.42
CA TYR A 64 -4.20 8.39 7.59
C TYR A 64 -3.87 7.70 8.92
N GLY A 65 -3.88 6.37 8.95
CA GLY A 65 -3.60 5.57 10.13
C GLY A 65 -2.13 5.63 10.58
N CYS A 66 -1.20 5.68 9.63
CA CYS A 66 0.25 5.64 9.86
C CYS A 66 0.90 7.03 9.70
N PRO A 67 0.90 7.90 10.73
CA PRO A 67 1.42 9.27 10.64
C PRO A 67 2.95 9.35 10.43
N ARG A 68 3.69 8.28 10.75
CA ARG A 68 5.15 8.22 10.65
C ARG A 68 5.64 7.54 9.38
N LEU A 69 4.75 7.25 8.43
CA LEU A 69 5.10 6.55 7.21
C LEU A 69 6.06 7.39 6.35
N GLU A 70 7.28 6.87 6.17
CA GLU A 70 8.38 7.48 5.42
C GLU A 70 8.57 6.80 4.06
N LEU A 71 8.20 5.54 3.93
CA LEU A 71 8.27 4.77 2.68
C LEU A 71 6.96 4.03 2.42
N LEU A 72 6.39 4.25 1.23
CA LEU A 72 5.27 3.51 0.69
C LEU A 72 5.65 2.97 -0.70
N ASP A 73 5.70 1.66 -0.83
CA ASP A 73 6.01 0.95 -2.07
C ASP A 73 4.83 0.08 -2.49
N VAL A 74 4.16 0.47 -3.57
CA VAL A 74 3.02 -0.23 -4.19
C VAL A 74 3.25 -0.46 -5.69
N CYS A 75 4.51 -0.44 -6.15
CA CYS A 75 4.83 -0.51 -7.58
C CYS A 75 4.36 -1.81 -8.26
N SER A 76 4.16 -2.86 -7.48
CA SER A 76 3.70 -4.17 -7.96
C SER A 76 2.19 -4.38 -7.72
N CYS A 77 1.44 -3.31 -7.48
CA CYS A 77 -0.03 -3.31 -7.35
C CYS A 77 -0.64 -2.80 -8.66
N TRP A 78 -0.61 -3.61 -9.72
CA TRP A 78 -0.92 -3.15 -11.08
C TRP A 78 -2.37 -2.73 -11.33
N ASP A 79 -3.32 -3.17 -10.51
CA ASP A 79 -4.74 -2.77 -10.62
C ASP A 79 -5.04 -1.42 -9.93
N LEU A 80 -4.03 -0.76 -9.36
CA LEU A 80 -4.18 0.49 -8.61
C LEU A 80 -3.93 1.70 -9.52
N CYS A 81 -4.96 2.54 -9.70
CA CYS A 81 -4.85 3.83 -10.38
C CYS A 81 -4.91 4.99 -9.36
N VAL A 82 -3.75 5.56 -9.01
CA VAL A 82 -3.63 6.65 -8.03
C VAL A 82 -3.72 8.03 -8.69
N ASP A 83 -3.48 8.11 -10.00
CA ASP A 83 -3.30 9.37 -10.72
C ASP A 83 -4.57 10.25 -10.71
N ASP A 84 -5.75 9.63 -10.61
CA ASP A 84 -7.04 10.33 -10.52
C ASP A 84 -7.42 10.76 -9.08
N ASP A 85 -6.65 10.37 -8.05
CA ASP A 85 -6.95 10.68 -6.65
C ASP A 85 -6.00 11.74 -6.08
N ALA A 86 -6.31 13.00 -6.40
CA ALA A 86 -5.56 14.16 -5.93
C ALA A 86 -5.50 14.27 -4.39
N GLN A 87 -6.49 13.75 -3.66
CA GLN A 87 -6.49 13.79 -2.20
C GLN A 87 -5.47 12.80 -1.63
N LEU A 88 -5.45 11.57 -2.15
CA LEU A 88 -4.47 10.57 -1.78
C LEU A 88 -3.04 11.05 -2.11
N LEU A 89 -2.82 11.59 -3.31
CA LEU A 89 -1.54 12.15 -3.72
C LEU A 89 -1.07 13.29 -2.80
N ALA A 90 -1.96 14.22 -2.46
CA ALA A 90 -1.63 15.33 -1.55
C ALA A 90 -1.23 14.83 -0.15
N LYS A 91 -1.78 13.70 0.31
CA LYS A 91 -1.37 13.09 1.59
C LYS A 91 -0.07 12.32 1.47
N CYS A 92 0.13 11.62 0.36
CA CYS A 92 1.39 10.94 0.06
C CYS A 92 2.56 11.92 -0.09
N ALA A 93 2.33 13.20 -0.36
CA ALA A 93 3.37 14.23 -0.46
C ALA A 93 4.25 14.38 0.79
N ARG A 94 3.79 13.92 1.97
CA ARG A 94 4.62 13.90 3.20
C ARG A 94 5.57 12.69 3.27
N ILE A 95 5.34 11.67 2.46
CA ILE A 95 6.08 10.41 2.46
C ILE A 95 7.39 10.64 1.70
N ARG A 96 8.51 10.32 2.33
CA ARG A 96 9.84 10.56 1.75
C ARG A 96 10.12 9.72 0.51
N THR A 97 9.64 8.49 0.49
CA THR A 97 9.83 7.54 -0.62
C THR A 97 8.49 6.97 -1.02
N LEU A 98 7.96 7.41 -2.16
CA LEU A 98 6.73 6.89 -2.74
C LEU A 98 7.07 6.18 -4.05
N LYS A 99 6.66 4.92 -4.18
CA LYS A 99 6.75 4.16 -5.43
C LYS A 99 5.37 3.69 -5.82
N LEU A 100 4.85 4.27 -6.89
CA LEU A 100 3.55 3.95 -7.46
C LEU A 100 3.70 2.88 -8.55
N PRO A 101 2.60 2.21 -8.94
CA PRO A 101 2.58 1.40 -10.16
C PRO A 101 2.93 2.27 -11.39
N PRO A 102 3.44 1.67 -12.48
CA PRO A 102 3.57 2.39 -13.74
C PRO A 102 2.22 2.95 -14.17
N SER A 103 2.21 4.19 -14.66
CA SER A 103 0.99 4.79 -15.22
C SER A 103 0.61 4.07 -16.51
N GLU A 104 -0.68 4.00 -16.86
CA GLU A 104 -1.11 3.42 -18.15
C GLU A 104 -0.49 4.16 -19.35
N GLU A 105 -0.04 5.42 -19.17
CA GLU A 105 0.66 6.21 -20.18
C GLU A 105 2.11 5.74 -20.44
N ASP A 106 2.76 5.11 -19.45
CA ASP A 106 4.14 4.61 -19.59
C ASP A 106 4.23 3.34 -20.45
N ASP A 107 3.13 2.58 -20.59
CA ASP A 107 3.08 1.34 -21.40
C ASP A 107 3.08 1.62 -22.91
N TYR A 108 2.79 2.85 -23.35
CA TYR A 108 2.77 3.21 -24.78
C TYR A 108 4.18 3.35 -25.40
N TYR A 109 5.24 3.48 -24.60
CA TYR A 109 6.61 3.68 -25.09
C TYR A 109 7.43 2.39 -25.25
N TYR A 110 6.95 1.25 -24.77
CA TYR A 110 7.69 -0.03 -24.83
C TYR A 110 7.45 -0.85 -26.11
N TYR A 111 6.48 -0.49 -26.95
CA TYR A 111 6.17 -1.24 -28.19
C TYR A 111 6.87 -0.72 -29.46
N TYR A 112 7.69 0.33 -29.37
CA TYR A 112 8.34 0.98 -30.53
C TYR A 112 9.87 1.15 -30.44
N ASN A 113 10.56 0.43 -29.54
CA ASN A 113 12.04 0.38 -29.52
C ASN A 113 12.57 -1.04 -29.60
#